data_AF-B4G1R9-F1
#
_entry.id   AF-B4G1R9-F1
#
_cell.length_a   1.000
_cell.length_b   1.000
_cell.length_c   1.000
_cell.angle_alpha   90.00
_cell.angle_beta   90.00
_cell.angle_gamma   90.00
#
_symmetry.space_group_name_H-M   'P 1'
#
loop_
_entity.id
_entity.type
_entity.pdbx_description
1 polymer ?
#
loop_
_entity_poly.entity_id
_entity_poly.type
_entity_poly.pdbx_seq_one_letter_code
_entity_poly.pdbx_strand_id
1 'polypeptide(L)'
;MLSAAASAIPRLRLASGPRLRRPSARTHWPRPLSSSSHVTPVAAAGAGELEPPDLTRLANAARISLSPQEAEDFEPKIRQVVDWFGQLQAVDLESIEPSLRAGTTADISLRKDKPETFDNRDAIKEAIPSYDDPYIKVPRVLNKE
;
A
#
# COMPACT_ATOMS: atom_id res chain seq x y z
N MET A 1 38.76 35.58 -41.14
CA MET A 1 38.36 35.19 -42.52
C MET A 1 38.22 33.66 -42.57
N LEU A 2 37.20 33.10 -41.92
CA LEU A 2 36.86 31.67 -41.90
C LEU A 2 35.33 31.59 -41.72
N SER A 3 34.57 31.26 -42.77
CA SER A 3 34.23 29.93 -43.30
C SER A 3 32.97 29.35 -42.62
N ALA A 4 31.97 29.11 -43.46
CA ALA A 4 30.59 28.78 -43.15
C ALA A 4 30.38 27.28 -42.87
N ALA A 5 29.39 26.97 -42.04
CA ALA A 5 28.78 25.64 -41.97
C ALA A 5 27.27 25.78 -41.76
N ALA A 6 26.51 25.62 -42.85
CA ALA A 6 25.06 25.51 -42.82
C ALA A 6 24.70 24.02 -42.70
N SER A 7 24.07 23.64 -41.58
CA SER A 7 23.51 22.31 -41.37
C SER A 7 22.02 22.31 -41.70
N ALA A 8 21.62 21.39 -42.59
CA ALA A 8 20.26 21.22 -43.08
C ALA A 8 19.40 20.43 -42.08
N ILE A 9 18.19 20.93 -41.83
CA ILE A 9 17.17 20.31 -40.98
C ILE A 9 16.42 19.24 -41.80
N PRO A 10 16.31 17.98 -41.34
CA PRO A 10 15.47 17.00 -42.00
C PRO A 10 14.00 17.20 -41.60
N ARG A 11 13.13 17.29 -42.62
CA ARG A 11 11.68 17.33 -42.49
C ARG A 11 11.15 15.97 -42.02
N LEU A 12 10.49 15.93 -40.87
CA LEU A 12 9.71 14.77 -40.42
C LEU A 12 8.39 14.69 -41.19
N ARG A 13 8.16 13.54 -41.86
CA ARG A 13 6.88 13.17 -42.46
C ARG A 13 5.90 12.75 -41.36
N LEU A 14 4.73 13.38 -41.35
CA LEU A 14 3.58 12.93 -40.58
C LEU A 14 3.01 11.65 -41.21
N ALA A 15 3.06 10.54 -40.48
CA ALA A 15 2.31 9.33 -40.81
C ALA A 15 0.94 9.40 -40.13
N SER A 16 -0.11 9.41 -40.95
CA SER A 16 -1.51 9.32 -40.56
C SER A 16 -1.87 7.89 -40.14
N GLY A 17 -2.06 7.67 -38.85
CA GLY A 17 -2.65 6.45 -38.30
C GLY A 17 -4.19 6.44 -38.42
N PRO A 18 -4.83 5.25 -38.42
CA PRO A 18 -6.25 5.10 -38.74
C PRO A 18 -7.17 5.54 -37.58
N ARG A 19 -8.36 6.00 -37.96
CA ARG A 19 -9.45 6.45 -37.06
C ARG A 19 -9.98 5.29 -36.21
N LEU A 20 -9.81 5.39 -34.90
CA LEU A 20 -10.57 4.59 -33.94
C LEU A 20 -12.02 5.11 -33.84
N ARG A 21 -12.99 4.24 -34.17
CA ARG A 21 -14.42 4.45 -33.94
C ARG A 21 -14.69 4.46 -32.43
N ARG A 22 -15.27 5.55 -31.93
CA ARG A 22 -15.82 5.69 -30.58
C ARG A 22 -17.14 4.91 -30.49
N PRO A 23 -17.35 4.02 -29.51
CA PRO A 23 -18.69 3.69 -29.07
C PRO A 23 -19.14 4.76 -28.06
N SER A 24 -20.25 5.41 -28.39
CA SER A 24 -21.04 6.20 -27.45
C SER A 24 -21.90 5.25 -26.63
N ALA A 25 -21.51 4.97 -25.39
CA ALA A 25 -22.39 4.39 -24.39
C ALA A 25 -22.19 5.16 -23.08
N ARG A 26 -23.06 6.16 -22.90
CA ARG A 26 -23.18 7.00 -21.72
C ARG A 26 -23.98 6.21 -20.67
N THR A 27 -23.30 5.36 -19.92
CA THR A 27 -23.91 4.72 -18.74
C THR A 27 -23.59 5.56 -17.51
N HIS A 28 -24.57 6.37 -17.11
CA HIS A 28 -24.57 7.12 -15.87
C HIS A 28 -24.95 6.15 -14.76
N TRP A 29 -23.98 5.78 -13.91
CA TRP A 29 -24.28 5.12 -12.64
C TRP A 29 -24.25 6.19 -11.55
N PRO A 30 -25.37 6.52 -10.91
CA PRO A 30 -25.32 7.29 -9.69
C PRO A 30 -24.83 6.34 -8.60
N ARG A 31 -23.58 6.50 -8.14
CA ARG A 31 -23.16 5.95 -6.84
C ARG A 31 -23.49 7.00 -5.79
N PRO A 32 -24.44 6.76 -4.87
CA PRO A 32 -24.50 7.56 -3.66
C PRO A 32 -23.21 7.28 -2.88
N LEU A 33 -22.46 8.34 -2.59
CA LEU A 33 -21.40 8.33 -1.58
C LEU A 33 -22.07 8.17 -0.22
N SER A 34 -22.39 6.93 0.16
CA SER A 34 -22.72 6.60 1.54
C SER A 34 -21.41 6.42 2.29
N SER A 35 -20.96 7.52 2.87
CA SER A 35 -19.90 7.56 3.88
C SER A 35 -20.46 6.98 5.17
N SER A 36 -20.29 5.68 5.38
CA SER A 36 -20.55 5.03 6.65
C SER A 36 -19.30 4.28 7.11
N SER A 37 -18.30 5.06 7.52
CA SER A 37 -17.22 4.55 8.36
C SER A 37 -17.72 4.49 9.80
N HIS A 38 -18.62 3.56 10.11
CA HIS A 38 -18.89 3.22 11.51
C HIS A 38 -17.75 2.30 11.96
N VAL A 39 -16.71 2.87 12.56
CA VAL A 39 -15.90 2.10 13.49
C VAL A 39 -16.67 2.15 14.79
N THR A 40 -17.46 1.11 15.06
CA THR A 40 -18.05 0.94 16.39
C THR A 40 -16.91 0.79 17.39
N PRO A 41 -16.78 1.67 18.40
CA PRO A 41 -15.89 1.39 19.50
C PRO A 41 -16.42 0.13 20.21
N VAL A 42 -15.55 -0.87 20.41
CA VAL A 42 -15.80 -1.90 21.41
C VAL A 42 -15.95 -1.15 22.74
N ALA A 43 -17.09 -1.37 23.39
CA ALA A 43 -17.40 -0.76 24.68
C ALA A 43 -16.22 -0.94 25.65
N ALA A 44 -15.83 0.16 26.29
CA ALA A 44 -14.83 0.21 27.34
C ALA A 44 -15.24 -0.70 28.50
N ALA A 45 -14.81 -1.97 28.45
CA ALA A 45 -14.64 -2.78 29.64
C ALA A 45 -13.37 -2.24 30.33
N GLY A 46 -13.57 -1.37 31.32
CA GLY A 46 -12.50 -0.69 32.03
C GLY A 46 -11.52 -1.64 32.71
N ALA A 47 -10.25 -1.22 32.75
CA ALA A 47 -9.18 -1.70 33.63
C ALA A 47 -9.09 -3.24 33.84
N GLY A 48 -9.42 -4.03 32.81
CA GLY A 48 -9.33 -5.48 32.83
C GLY A 48 -7.98 -5.96 32.33
N GLU A 49 -7.47 -7.03 32.94
CA GLU A 49 -6.31 -7.79 32.46
C GLU A 49 -6.44 -8.04 30.94
N LEU A 50 -5.43 -7.67 30.16
CA LEU A 50 -5.44 -7.91 28.71
C LEU A 50 -5.35 -9.41 28.44
N GLU A 51 -6.14 -9.91 27.49
CA GLU A 51 -6.00 -11.30 27.04
C GLU A 51 -4.57 -11.53 26.53
N PRO A 52 -3.85 -12.56 27.03
CA PRO A 52 -2.51 -12.84 26.55
C PRO A 52 -2.49 -13.06 25.04
N PRO A 53 -1.58 -12.41 24.30
CA PRO A 53 -1.54 -12.54 22.85
C PRO A 53 -1.11 -13.95 22.42
N ASP A 54 -1.81 -14.53 21.46
CA ASP A 54 -1.38 -15.76 20.77
C ASP A 54 -0.23 -15.45 19.81
N LEU A 55 0.99 -15.78 20.24
CA LEU A 55 2.21 -15.51 19.49
C LEU A 55 2.26 -16.27 18.15
N THR A 56 1.71 -17.50 18.09
CA THR A 56 1.70 -18.30 16.85
C THR A 56 0.81 -17.64 15.81
N ARG A 57 -0.36 -17.17 16.24
CA ARG A 57 -1.29 -16.44 15.37
C ARG A 57 -0.69 -15.12 14.90
N LEU A 58 -0.02 -14.37 15.78
CA LEU A 58 0.65 -13.12 15.43
C LEU A 58 1.79 -13.35 14.42
N ALA A 59 2.64 -14.35 14.65
CA ALA A 59 3.73 -14.70 13.74
C ALA A 59 3.20 -15.08 12.36
N ASN A 60 2.13 -15.87 12.29
CA ASN A 60 1.48 -16.21 11.03
C ASN A 60 0.93 -14.96 10.32
N ALA A 61 0.26 -14.05 11.03
CA ALA A 61 -0.24 -12.80 10.46
C ALA A 61 0.87 -11.92 9.87
N ALA A 62 2.02 -11.87 10.54
CA ALA A 62 3.21 -11.14 10.09
C ALA A 62 4.07 -11.89 9.06
N ARG A 63 3.71 -13.15 8.72
CA ARG A 63 4.51 -14.05 7.85
C ARG A 63 5.93 -14.28 8.38
N ILE A 64 6.06 -14.40 9.70
CA ILE A 64 7.31 -14.70 10.40
C ILE A 64 7.28 -16.17 10.84
N SER A 65 8.34 -16.91 10.52
CA SER A 65 8.55 -18.26 11.03
C SER A 65 9.26 -18.19 12.38
N LEU A 66 8.71 -18.83 13.40
CA LEU A 66 9.32 -18.97 14.73
C LEU A 66 9.52 -20.45 15.04
N SER A 67 10.67 -20.80 15.59
CA SER A 67 10.85 -22.09 16.26
C SER A 67 10.08 -22.12 17.60
N PRO A 68 9.76 -23.30 18.14
CA PRO A 68 9.12 -23.40 19.45
C PRO A 68 9.92 -22.72 20.57
N GLN A 69 11.25 -22.83 20.53
CA GLN A 69 12.14 -22.19 21.50
C GLN A 69 12.10 -20.67 21.40
N GLU A 70 12.15 -20.12 20.18
CA GLU A 70 12.00 -18.67 19.99
C GLU A 70 10.62 -18.19 20.45
N ALA A 71 9.57 -18.98 20.24
CA ALA A 71 8.23 -18.63 20.69
C ALA A 71 8.17 -18.49 22.22
N GLU A 72 8.74 -19.44 22.97
CA GLU A 72 8.85 -19.39 24.44
C GLU A 72 9.68 -18.18 24.90
N ASP A 73 10.77 -17.86 24.19
CA ASP A 73 11.65 -16.74 24.51
C ASP A 73 11.02 -15.36 24.21
N PHE A 74 10.13 -15.27 23.22
CA PHE A 74 9.49 -14.02 22.79
C PHE A 74 8.15 -13.77 23.48
N GLU A 75 7.41 -14.81 23.87
CA GLU A 75 6.12 -14.69 24.53
C GLU A 75 6.11 -13.70 25.72
N PRO A 76 7.01 -13.78 26.72
CA PRO A 76 7.01 -12.85 27.84
C PRO A 76 7.36 -11.41 27.42
N LYS A 77 8.19 -11.24 26.38
CA LYS A 77 8.58 -9.93 25.87
C LYS A 77 7.41 -9.23 25.18
N ILE A 78 6.67 -9.96 24.35
CA ILE A 78 5.47 -9.44 23.68
C ILE A 78 4.37 -9.14 24.70
N ARG A 79 4.18 -10.00 25.70
CA ARG A 79 3.26 -9.74 26.81
C ARG A 79 3.59 -8.43 27.53
N GLN A 80 4.86 -8.22 27.89
CA GLN A 80 5.30 -6.97 28.53
C GLN A 80 4.99 -5.72 27.69
N VAL A 81 5.17 -5.78 26.36
CA VAL A 81 4.85 -4.67 25.46
C VAL A 81 3.34 -4.42 25.43
N VAL A 82 2.53 -5.47 25.34
CA VAL A 82 1.07 -5.37 25.34
C VAL A 82 0.56 -4.78 26.66
N ASP A 83 1.08 -5.24 27.79
CA ASP A 83 0.73 -4.72 29.12
C ASP A 83 1.10 -3.24 29.27
N TRP A 84 2.26 -2.84 28.73
CA TRP A 84 2.67 -1.43 28.72
C TRP A 84 1.69 -0.55 27.91
N PHE A 85 1.28 -1.00 26.72
CA PHE A 85 0.25 -0.30 25.94
C PHE A 85 -1.14 -0.36 26.60
N GLY A 86 -1.42 -1.38 27.41
CA GLY A 86 -2.66 -1.52 28.18
C GLY A 86 -2.94 -0.34 29.10
N GLN A 87 -1.90 0.36 29.56
CA GLN A 87 -2.02 1.57 30.36
C GLN A 87 -2.82 2.68 29.65
N LEU A 88 -2.83 2.68 28.30
CA LEU A 88 -3.59 3.66 27.51
C LEU A 88 -5.11 3.47 27.63
N GLN A 89 -5.61 2.30 28.06
CA GLN A 89 -7.04 2.08 28.29
C GLN A 89 -7.60 2.89 29.47
N ALA A 90 -6.73 3.38 30.35
CA ALA A 90 -7.13 4.26 31.46
C ALA A 90 -7.36 5.71 31.02
N VAL A 91 -7.03 6.06 29.77
CA VAL A 91 -7.17 7.42 29.24
C VAL A 91 -8.57 7.61 28.65
N ASP A 92 -9.29 8.63 29.11
CA ASP A 92 -10.58 9.02 28.53
C ASP A 92 -10.39 9.72 27.18
N LEU A 93 -11.06 9.19 26.14
CA LEU A 93 -11.00 9.65 24.76
C LEU A 93 -12.39 9.91 24.15
N GLU A 94 -13.47 9.95 24.96
CA GLU A 94 -14.86 10.01 24.44
C GLU A 94 -15.14 11.21 23.51
N SER A 95 -14.40 12.31 23.67
CA SER A 95 -14.59 13.56 22.92
C SER A 95 -13.44 13.93 21.98
N ILE A 96 -12.44 13.03 21.81
CA ILE A 96 -11.22 13.33 21.06
C ILE A 96 -11.24 12.61 19.71
N GLU A 97 -11.22 13.40 18.63
CA GLU A 97 -11.09 12.86 17.27
C GLU A 97 -9.70 12.22 17.05
N PRO A 98 -9.62 11.02 16.43
CA PRO A 98 -8.35 10.39 16.13
C PRO A 98 -7.45 11.24 15.22
N SER A 99 -6.16 11.33 15.57
CA SER A 99 -5.17 11.99 14.73
C SER A 99 -4.78 11.08 13.55
N LEU A 100 -5.04 11.53 12.32
CA LEU A 100 -4.72 10.76 11.10
C LEU A 100 -3.36 11.14 10.48
N ARG A 101 -2.96 12.41 10.57
CA ARG A 101 -1.71 12.94 10.03
C ARG A 101 -1.20 14.07 10.92
N ALA A 102 0.07 14.05 11.27
CA ALA A 102 0.70 15.17 11.96
C ALA A 102 0.84 16.36 11.00
N GLY A 103 0.15 17.47 11.30
CA GLY A 103 0.49 18.79 10.73
C GLY A 103 0.16 19.01 9.24
N THR A 104 -0.88 18.42 8.68
CA THR A 104 -1.30 18.74 7.30
C THR A 104 -2.81 18.89 7.21
N THR A 105 -3.26 20.08 6.84
CA THR A 105 -4.61 20.34 6.31
C THR A 105 -4.94 19.28 5.28
N ALA A 106 -6.17 18.77 5.27
CA ALA A 106 -6.66 17.68 4.44
C ALA A 106 -6.71 17.99 2.93
N ASP A 107 -5.70 18.66 2.39
CA ASP A 107 -5.51 18.82 0.96
C ASP A 107 -5.17 17.46 0.38
N ILE A 108 -6.21 16.80 -0.12
CA ILE A 108 -6.11 15.59 -0.92
C ILE A 108 -5.43 16.00 -2.23
N SER A 109 -4.11 15.85 -2.29
CA SER A 109 -3.36 16.05 -3.53
C SER A 109 -3.75 14.98 -4.55
N LEU A 110 -4.56 15.35 -5.53
CA LEU A 110 -4.99 14.46 -6.60
C LEU A 110 -3.94 14.43 -7.72
N ARG A 111 -3.50 13.22 -8.09
CA ARG A 111 -2.65 13.01 -9.28
C ARG A 111 -3.49 13.17 -10.55
N LYS A 112 -2.96 13.87 -11.55
CA LYS A 112 -3.59 13.99 -12.88
C LYS A 112 -3.60 12.63 -13.57
N ASP A 113 -4.70 12.31 -14.27
CA ASP A 113 -4.81 11.10 -15.09
C ASP A 113 -4.10 11.29 -16.44
N LYS A 114 -2.76 11.34 -16.40
CA LYS A 114 -1.91 11.34 -17.58
C LYS A 114 -0.94 10.16 -17.48
N PRO A 115 -0.81 9.33 -18.53
CA PRO A 115 0.16 8.24 -18.53
C PRO A 115 1.57 8.80 -18.61
N GLU A 116 2.47 8.24 -17.80
CA GLU A 116 3.90 8.52 -17.81
C GLU A 116 4.65 7.19 -18.00
N THR A 117 5.65 7.17 -18.88
CA THR A 117 6.50 6.01 -19.06
C THR A 117 7.54 5.97 -17.95
N PHE A 118 7.78 4.80 -17.37
CA PHE A 118 8.88 4.60 -16.44
C PHE A 118 10.14 4.16 -17.21
N ASP A 119 11.19 4.98 -17.17
CA ASP A 119 12.38 4.79 -18.01
C ASP A 119 13.32 3.70 -17.48
N ASN A 120 13.45 3.55 -16.16
CA ASN A 120 14.49 2.71 -15.55
C ASN A 120 14.02 1.28 -15.22
N ARG A 121 13.40 0.60 -16.18
CA ARG A 121 12.86 -0.76 -15.98
C ARG A 121 13.93 -1.80 -15.67
N ASP A 122 15.14 -1.61 -16.18
CA ASP A 122 16.25 -2.54 -16.00
C ASP A 122 16.71 -2.59 -14.54
N ALA A 123 16.76 -1.45 -13.83
CA ALA A 123 17.07 -1.43 -12.39
C ALA A 123 16.05 -2.20 -11.53
N ILE A 124 14.78 -2.27 -11.96
CA ILE A 124 13.78 -3.11 -11.27
C ILE A 124 14.15 -4.59 -11.44
N LYS A 125 14.55 -5.01 -12.66
CA LYS A 125 14.93 -6.39 -12.95
C LYS A 125 16.18 -6.82 -12.18
N GLU A 126 17.17 -5.94 -12.09
CA GLU A 126 18.40 -6.18 -11.34
C GLU A 126 18.17 -6.39 -9.83
N ALA A 127 17.12 -5.78 -9.28
CA ALA A 127 16.74 -5.94 -7.87
C ALA A 127 15.95 -7.22 -7.57
N ILE A 128 15.50 -7.97 -8.59
CA ILE A 128 14.65 -9.16 -8.41
C ILE A 128 15.52 -10.42 -8.31
N PRO A 129 15.46 -11.19 -7.20
CA PRO A 129 16.30 -12.38 -7.02
C PRO A 129 16.10 -13.49 -8.06
N SER A 130 14.90 -13.64 -8.60
CA SER A 130 14.57 -14.67 -9.59
C SER A 130 13.45 -14.21 -10.52
N TYR A 131 13.71 -14.20 -11.82
CA TYR A 131 12.73 -13.83 -12.84
C TYR A 131 12.91 -14.70 -14.12
N ASP A 132 11.86 -14.76 -14.94
CA ASP A 132 11.86 -15.29 -16.31
C ASP A 132 11.26 -14.21 -17.17
N ASP A 133 12.04 -13.50 -17.98
CA ASP A 133 11.52 -12.32 -18.70
C ASP A 133 10.24 -12.65 -19.48
N PRO A 134 9.11 -11.95 -19.23
CA PRO A 134 8.93 -10.71 -18.45
C PRO A 134 8.35 -10.85 -17.02
N TYR A 135 8.33 -12.05 -16.44
CA TYR A 135 7.68 -12.42 -15.18
C TYR A 135 8.64 -12.60 -14.00
N ILE A 136 8.16 -12.38 -12.78
CA ILE A 136 8.87 -12.70 -11.54
C ILE A 136 8.57 -14.15 -11.16
N LYS A 137 9.61 -14.92 -10.79
CA LYS A 137 9.44 -16.31 -10.37
C LYS A 137 9.03 -16.36 -8.91
N VAL A 138 7.88 -16.99 -8.64
CA VAL A 138 7.38 -17.26 -7.28
C VAL A 138 6.99 -18.73 -7.15
N PRO A 139 7.05 -19.31 -5.94
CA PRO A 139 6.46 -20.63 -5.70
C PRO A 139 5.00 -20.65 -6.11
N ARG A 140 4.55 -21.76 -6.69
CA ARG A 140 3.15 -21.95 -7.07
C ARG A 140 2.28 -21.80 -5.83
N VAL A 141 1.26 -20.95 -5.92
CA VAL A 141 0.24 -20.83 -4.88
C VAL A 141 -0.57 -22.12 -4.85
N LEU A 142 -0.46 -22.86 -3.75
CA LEU A 142 -1.31 -24.00 -3.45
C LEU A 142 -2.25 -23.56 -2.30
N ASN A 143 -3.53 -23.89 -2.41
CA ASN A 143 -4.44 -23.71 -1.29
C ASN A 143 -4.12 -24.80 -0.26
N LYS A 144 -3.92 -24.41 1.01
CA LYS A 144 -4.00 -25.36 2.12
C LYS A 144 -5.49 -25.59 2.37
N GLU A 145 -5.94 -26.83 2.23
CA GLU A 145 -7.28 -27.25 2.69
C GLU A 145 -7.37 -27.20 4.22
#